data_AF-A0A840ITT9-F1
#
_entry.id   AF-A0A840ITT9-F1
#
_cell.length_a   1.000
_cell.length_b   1.000
_cell.length_c   1.000
_cell.angle_alpha   90.00
_cell.angle_beta   90.00
_cell.angle_gamma   90.00
#
_symmetry.space_group_name_H-M   'P 1'
#
loop_
_entity.id
_entity.type
_entity.pdbx_description
1 polymer ?
#
loop_
_entity_poly.entity_id
_entity_poly.type
_entity_poly.pdbx_seq_one_letter_code
_entity_poly.pdbx_strand_id
1 'polypeptide(L)'
;MTRPTGFPRADAENDFLRARRRQVLSRLSTWLRREPDDVNIMLPYQEVVDALGYAGESRLGLRVITVDSIVGTVDRSRDFDRRFRPTTGRVRQRWERLALAARRGEEIPPIEVYRVGELHFIVDGHHRVSVALAQGLSTIEAYVTVVRTTLDPSGIRYRGDLIVKDYRRLFLARVPLTGHARASVIVSDPWDYALLGEHVEAWGFRLMQDENRFTGRTEIAQRWFDEEFTPVVAMLRQADLIGERTEAEAYLWVAGERYRLIRTHRWDDEVLTTLRGRHQ
;
A
#
# COMPACT_ATOMS: atom_id res chain seq x y z
N MET A 1 33.12 1.65 -11.45
CA MET A 1 32.96 2.91 -12.20
C MET A 1 33.80 2.81 -13.47
N THR A 2 33.21 2.89 -14.66
CA THR A 2 33.99 2.92 -15.91
C THR A 2 34.35 4.35 -16.26
N ARG A 3 35.59 4.53 -16.73
CA ARG A 3 36.10 5.81 -17.20
C ARG A 3 35.32 6.24 -18.46
N PRO A 4 34.85 7.49 -18.54
CA PRO A 4 34.19 8.00 -19.75
C PRO A 4 35.12 7.87 -20.95
N THR A 5 34.56 7.55 -22.12
CA THR A 5 35.34 7.44 -23.37
C THR A 5 35.81 8.79 -23.88
N GLY A 6 35.34 9.89 -23.26
CA GLY A 6 35.64 11.26 -23.67
C GLY A 6 34.73 11.75 -24.81
N PHE A 7 33.92 10.87 -25.40
CA PHE A 7 32.96 11.19 -26.44
C PHE A 7 31.52 11.09 -25.89
N PRO A 8 30.85 12.22 -25.62
CA PRO A 8 29.53 12.24 -24.97
C PRO A 8 28.47 11.39 -25.67
N ARG A 9 28.54 11.26 -27.01
CA ARG A 9 27.63 10.44 -27.81
C ARG A 9 27.86 8.94 -27.61
N ALA A 10 29.11 8.50 -27.64
CA ALA A 10 29.46 7.09 -27.41
C ALA A 10 29.20 6.68 -25.95
N ASP A 11 29.40 7.61 -25.01
CA ASP A 11 29.07 7.37 -23.59
C ASP A 11 27.56 7.22 -23.37
N ALA A 12 26.73 8.07 -23.99
CA ALA A 12 25.26 7.94 -23.94
C ALA A 12 24.78 6.61 -24.54
N GLU A 13 25.33 6.19 -25.68
CA GLU A 13 25.01 4.91 -26.29
C GLU A 13 25.36 3.72 -25.38
N ASN A 14 26.57 3.76 -24.79
CA ASN A 14 27.03 2.73 -23.86
C ASN A 14 26.20 2.67 -22.57
N ASP A 15 25.70 3.81 -22.08
CA ASP A 15 24.82 3.85 -20.91
C ASP A 15 23.47 3.20 -21.21
N PHE A 16 22.87 3.45 -22.38
CA PHE A 16 21.63 2.81 -22.78
C PHE A 16 21.79 1.28 -22.82
N LEU A 17 22.86 0.79 -23.48
CA LEU A 17 23.17 -0.63 -23.54
C LEU A 17 23.44 -1.24 -22.16
N ARG A 18 24.04 -0.48 -21.24
CA ARG A 18 24.24 -0.90 -19.84
C ARG A 18 22.92 -0.98 -19.06
N ALA A 19 22.06 0.03 -19.17
CA ALA A 19 20.76 0.04 -18.52
C ALA A 19 19.89 -1.14 -18.98
N ARG A 20 19.89 -1.42 -20.29
CA ARG A 20 19.19 -2.58 -20.87
C ARG A 20 19.78 -3.91 -20.44
N ARG A 21 21.11 -4.06 -20.40
CA ARG A 21 21.77 -5.27 -19.89
C ARG A 21 21.40 -5.55 -18.42
N ARG A 22 21.37 -4.52 -17.57
CA ARG A 22 20.93 -4.65 -16.17
C ARG A 22 19.47 -5.09 -16.05
N GLN A 23 18.60 -4.62 -16.96
CA GLN A 23 17.19 -5.05 -17.00
C GLN A 23 17.05 -6.53 -17.36
N VAL A 24 17.79 -7.00 -18.36
CA VAL A 24 17.79 -8.43 -18.76
C VAL A 24 18.30 -9.32 -17.62
N LEU A 25 19.41 -8.95 -16.98
CA LEU A 25 19.96 -9.69 -15.84
C LEU A 25 19.00 -9.74 -14.66
N SER A 26 18.28 -8.64 -14.39
CA SER A 26 17.26 -8.58 -13.35
C SER A 26 16.11 -9.54 -13.60
N ARG A 27 15.64 -9.66 -14.86
CA ARG A 27 14.60 -10.63 -15.22
C ARG A 27 15.05 -12.07 -14.98
N LEU A 28 16.28 -12.38 -15.36
CA LEU A 28 16.87 -13.70 -15.12
C LEU A 28 16.98 -14.01 -13.62
N SER A 29 17.45 -13.06 -12.81
CA SER A 29 17.56 -13.26 -11.36
C SER A 29 16.20 -13.48 -10.69
N THR A 30 15.16 -12.76 -11.11
CA THR A 30 13.80 -12.91 -10.56
C THR A 30 13.21 -14.27 -10.91
N TRP A 31 13.38 -14.72 -12.16
CA TRP A 31 12.97 -16.06 -12.59
C TRP A 31 13.66 -17.17 -11.76
N LEU A 32 14.96 -17.02 -11.48
CA LEU A 32 15.69 -17.93 -10.59
C LEU A 32 15.23 -17.88 -9.13
N ARG A 33 14.84 -16.70 -8.62
CA ARG A 33 14.39 -16.49 -7.23
C ARG A 33 12.94 -16.87 -6.98
N ARG A 34 12.14 -17.19 -8.02
CA ARG A 34 10.68 -17.40 -7.92
C ARG A 34 9.96 -16.27 -7.18
N GLU A 35 10.46 -15.05 -7.31
CA GLU A 35 9.78 -13.87 -6.76
C GLU A 35 8.48 -13.62 -7.56
N PRO A 36 7.39 -13.18 -6.92
CA PRO A 36 6.13 -12.92 -7.62
C PRO A 36 6.28 -11.84 -8.70
N ASP A 37 5.61 -12.00 -9.83
CA ASP A 37 5.74 -11.14 -11.01
C ASP A 37 5.40 -9.65 -10.76
N ASP A 38 4.61 -9.35 -9.72
CA ASP A 38 4.17 -8.01 -9.37
C ASP A 38 5.28 -7.14 -8.72
N VAL A 39 6.35 -7.76 -8.20
CA VAL A 39 7.48 -7.06 -7.56
C VAL A 39 8.24 -6.17 -8.56
N ASN A 40 8.29 -6.55 -9.84
CA ASN A 40 9.05 -5.83 -10.88
C ASN A 40 8.17 -4.88 -11.72
N ILE A 41 6.88 -4.81 -11.43
CA ILE A 41 5.94 -3.91 -12.10
C ILE A 41 5.90 -2.60 -11.30
N MET A 42 5.92 -1.47 -12.00
CA MET A 42 5.70 -0.17 -11.37
C MET A 42 4.34 -0.15 -10.67
N LEU A 43 4.27 0.46 -9.48
CA LEU A 43 2.99 0.65 -8.79
C LEU A 43 2.11 1.60 -9.61
N PRO A 44 0.90 1.17 -10.02
CA PRO A 44 -0.03 2.06 -10.72
C PRO A 44 -0.60 3.07 -9.75
N TYR A 45 -0.48 4.36 -10.08
CA TYR A 45 -1.01 5.44 -9.27
C TYR A 45 -2.50 5.26 -8.92
N GLN A 46 -3.32 4.89 -9.92
CA GLN A 46 -4.76 4.76 -9.73
C GLN A 46 -5.11 3.65 -8.72
N GLU A 47 -4.48 2.48 -8.81
CA GLU A 47 -4.70 1.37 -7.87
C GLU A 47 -4.36 1.79 -6.42
N VAL A 48 -3.31 2.61 -6.25
CA VAL A 48 -2.90 3.12 -4.93
C VAL A 48 -3.91 4.10 -4.36
N VAL A 49 -4.37 5.06 -5.17
CA VAL A 49 -5.36 6.07 -4.74
C VAL A 49 -6.70 5.44 -4.44
N ASP A 50 -7.14 4.48 -5.25
CA ASP A 50 -8.40 3.76 -5.04
C ASP A 50 -8.35 2.95 -3.74
N ALA A 51 -7.25 2.23 -3.49
CA ALA A 51 -7.08 1.44 -2.26
C ALA A 51 -7.02 2.31 -1.00
N LEU A 52 -6.37 3.48 -1.06
CA LEU A 52 -6.22 4.38 0.08
C LEU A 52 -7.39 5.35 0.30
N GLY A 53 -8.21 5.56 -0.74
CA GLY A 53 -9.31 6.50 -0.78
C GLY A 53 -8.82 7.93 -1.02
N TYR A 54 -9.22 8.53 -2.15
CA TYR A 54 -8.90 9.92 -2.47
C TYR A 54 -9.64 10.91 -1.55
N ALA A 55 -8.91 11.88 -0.98
CA ALA A 55 -9.46 12.95 -0.13
C ALA A 55 -9.26 14.36 -0.72
N GLY A 56 -8.33 14.53 -1.66
CA GLY A 56 -8.08 15.82 -2.32
C GLY A 56 -6.66 15.94 -2.84
N GLU A 57 -6.36 17.04 -3.54
CA GLU A 57 -5.04 17.33 -4.08
C GLU A 57 -4.62 18.78 -3.86
N SER A 58 -3.31 19.03 -3.84
CA SER A 58 -2.74 20.38 -3.71
C SER A 58 -1.40 20.48 -4.43
N ARG A 59 -1.21 21.53 -5.25
CA ARG A 59 0.04 21.78 -5.97
C ARG A 59 1.09 22.35 -5.01
N LEU A 60 2.23 21.68 -4.88
CA LEU A 60 3.40 22.18 -4.16
C LEU A 60 4.36 22.98 -5.05
N GLY A 61 4.28 22.80 -6.36
CA GLY A 61 5.18 23.44 -7.33
C GLY A 61 6.52 22.73 -7.43
N LEU A 62 7.56 23.47 -7.82
CA LEU A 62 8.91 22.93 -8.05
C LEU A 62 9.60 22.53 -6.74
N ARG A 63 10.07 21.28 -6.67
CA ARG A 63 10.81 20.71 -5.54
C ARG A 63 11.91 19.76 -6.04
N VAL A 64 12.96 19.64 -5.25
CA VAL A 64 13.97 18.59 -5.41
C VAL A 64 13.50 17.37 -4.61
N ILE A 65 13.37 16.21 -5.26
CA ILE A 65 12.96 14.96 -4.63
C ILE A 65 14.04 13.90 -4.76
N THR A 66 14.02 12.88 -3.90
CA THR A 66 14.93 11.73 -4.02
C THR A 66 14.41 10.79 -5.10
N VAL A 67 15.32 10.27 -5.92
CA VAL A 67 14.95 9.35 -7.00
C VAL A 67 14.39 8.03 -6.46
N ASP A 68 14.86 7.60 -5.28
CA ASP A 68 14.39 6.37 -4.61
C ASP A 68 12.94 6.46 -4.10
N SER A 69 12.41 7.68 -3.92
CA SER A 69 11.00 7.87 -3.55
C SER A 69 10.04 7.68 -4.73
N ILE A 70 10.55 7.57 -5.96
CA ILE A 70 9.75 7.35 -7.16
C ILE A 70 9.50 5.85 -7.31
N VAL A 71 8.26 5.43 -7.06
CA VAL A 71 7.89 4.00 -6.99
C VAL A 71 6.97 3.55 -8.11
N GLY A 72 6.41 4.49 -8.86
CA GLY A 72 5.31 4.21 -9.77
C GLY A 72 5.11 5.24 -10.86
N THR A 73 4.05 5.03 -11.62
CA THR A 73 3.68 5.83 -12.79
C THR A 73 2.16 6.00 -12.84
N VAL A 74 1.74 7.14 -13.37
CA VAL A 74 0.34 7.40 -13.76
C VAL A 74 0.07 6.81 -15.15
N ASP A 75 1.05 6.87 -16.05
CA ASP A 75 0.97 6.27 -17.38
C ASP A 75 1.03 4.73 -17.29
N ARG A 76 0.26 4.05 -18.14
CA ARG A 76 0.24 2.59 -18.32
C ARG A 76 1.32 2.08 -19.26
N SER A 77 2.18 2.95 -19.80
CA SER A 77 3.28 2.55 -20.68
C SER A 77 4.21 1.53 -20.01
N ARG A 78 4.54 0.47 -20.75
CA ARG A 78 5.45 -0.61 -20.33
C ARG A 78 6.88 -0.41 -20.84
N ASP A 79 7.22 0.79 -21.29
CA ASP A 79 8.54 1.12 -21.86
C ASP A 79 9.67 1.11 -20.81
N PHE A 80 9.32 1.08 -19.52
CA PHE A 80 10.26 1.06 -18.40
C PHE A 80 9.84 0.03 -17.35
N ASP A 81 10.81 -0.58 -16.66
CA ASP A 81 10.56 -1.44 -15.50
C ASP A 81 10.52 -0.67 -14.18
N ARG A 82 10.24 -1.32 -13.04
CA ARG A 82 10.15 -0.65 -11.73
C ARG A 82 11.38 0.21 -11.35
N ARG A 83 12.57 -0.10 -11.87
CA ARG A 83 13.79 0.70 -11.64
C ARG A 83 14.03 1.71 -12.77
N PHE A 84 13.00 2.06 -13.51
CA PHE A 84 13.02 2.93 -14.68
C PHE A 84 14.07 2.55 -15.73
N ARG A 85 14.38 1.25 -15.87
CA ARG A 85 15.29 0.78 -16.92
C ARG A 85 14.51 0.57 -18.22
N PRO A 86 15.02 1.01 -19.38
CA PRO A 86 14.38 0.80 -20.67
C PRO A 86 14.10 -0.69 -20.93
N THR A 87 12.85 -1.03 -21.24
CA THR A 87 12.45 -2.41 -21.59
C THR A 87 12.41 -2.61 -23.10
N THR A 88 12.19 -1.54 -23.87
CA THR A 88 12.09 -1.56 -25.34
C THR A 88 13.21 -0.76 -26.00
N GLY A 89 13.54 -1.10 -27.25
CA GLY A 89 14.49 -0.33 -28.05
C GLY A 89 13.92 1.00 -28.57
N ARG A 90 12.59 1.15 -28.54
CA ARG A 90 11.88 2.33 -29.08
C ARG A 90 12.25 3.62 -28.36
N VAL A 91 12.51 3.54 -27.06
CA VAL A 91 12.88 4.70 -26.24
C VAL A 91 14.34 5.15 -26.42
N ARG A 92 15.18 4.36 -27.11
CA ARG A 92 16.63 4.59 -27.25
C ARG A 92 16.97 5.99 -27.73
N GLN A 93 16.39 6.42 -28.85
CA GLN A 93 16.76 7.68 -29.49
C GLN A 93 16.48 8.90 -28.59
N ARG A 94 15.32 8.92 -27.93
CA ARG A 94 14.95 9.98 -26.98
C ARG A 94 15.81 9.92 -25.72
N TRP A 95 16.09 8.71 -25.24
CA TRP A 95 16.92 8.48 -24.06
C TRP A 95 18.37 8.95 -24.26
N GLU A 96 19.00 8.57 -25.38
CA GLU A 96 20.38 8.96 -25.71
C GLU A 96 20.52 10.47 -25.92
N ARG A 97 19.54 11.11 -26.58
CA ARG A 97 19.52 12.58 -26.74
C ARG A 97 19.52 13.29 -25.39
N LEU A 98 18.71 12.79 -24.46
CA LEU A 98 18.58 13.37 -23.14
C LEU A 98 19.81 13.11 -22.26
N ALA A 99 20.39 11.91 -22.34
CA ALA A 99 21.66 11.59 -21.69
C ALA A 99 22.82 12.46 -22.21
N LEU A 100 22.82 12.76 -23.52
CA LEU A 100 23.79 13.67 -24.13
C LEU A 100 23.63 15.10 -23.60
N ALA A 101 22.41 15.63 -23.58
CA ALA A 101 22.11 16.96 -23.06
C ALA A 101 22.56 17.11 -21.59
N ALA A 102 22.22 16.12 -20.76
CA ALA A 102 22.65 16.04 -19.37
C ALA A 102 24.18 16.09 -19.21
N ARG A 103 24.92 15.35 -20.05
CA ARG A 103 26.40 15.33 -20.04
C ARG A 103 27.03 16.64 -20.51
N ARG A 104 26.31 17.43 -21.30
CA ARG A 104 26.74 18.75 -21.78
C ARG A 104 26.45 19.86 -20.76
N GLY A 105 25.81 19.54 -19.63
CA GLY A 105 25.36 20.54 -18.66
C GLY A 105 24.20 21.38 -19.17
N GLU A 106 23.46 20.90 -20.18
CA GLU A 106 22.24 21.55 -20.63
C GLU A 106 21.16 21.43 -19.56
N GLU A 107 20.34 22.47 -19.41
CA GLU A 107 19.23 22.48 -18.47
C GLU A 107 18.20 21.42 -18.88
N ILE A 108 17.97 20.45 -17.98
CA ILE A 108 16.97 19.41 -18.19
C ILE A 108 15.68 19.88 -17.50
N PRO A 109 14.56 19.98 -18.23
CA PRO A 109 13.32 20.42 -17.62
C PRO A 109 12.91 19.50 -16.45
N PRO A 110 12.30 20.03 -15.37
CA PRO A 110 11.81 19.24 -14.24
C PRO A 110 10.76 18.21 -14.65
N ILE A 111 10.73 17.08 -13.96
CA ILE A 111 9.68 16.06 -14.16
C ILE A 111 8.35 16.49 -13.54
N GLU A 112 7.26 15.78 -13.83
CA GLU A 112 5.97 16.01 -13.18
C GLU A 112 5.54 14.77 -12.41
N VAL A 113 5.17 14.93 -11.14
CA VAL A 113 4.84 13.81 -10.25
C VAL A 113 3.64 14.10 -9.36
N TYR A 114 2.87 13.03 -9.08
CA TYR A 114 2.00 12.99 -7.92
C TYR A 114 2.74 12.43 -6.71
N ARG A 115 2.50 13.01 -5.53
CA ARG A 115 3.02 12.53 -4.24
C ARG A 115 1.88 12.00 -3.38
N VAL A 116 1.94 10.74 -2.97
CA VAL A 116 1.03 10.10 -2.02
C VAL A 116 1.85 9.66 -0.81
N GLY A 117 1.75 10.38 0.31
CA GLY A 117 2.66 10.18 1.45
C GLY A 117 4.11 10.43 1.04
N GLU A 118 4.99 9.43 1.19
CA GLU A 118 6.39 9.48 0.76
C GLU A 118 6.63 8.90 -0.64
N LEU A 119 5.57 8.45 -1.31
CA LEU A 119 5.64 7.79 -2.60
C LEU A 119 5.40 8.79 -3.74
N HIS A 120 6.27 8.79 -4.75
CA HIS A 120 6.13 9.61 -5.95
C HIS A 120 5.77 8.74 -7.17
N PHE A 121 4.82 9.25 -7.95
CA PHE A 121 4.31 8.63 -9.17
C PHE A 121 4.54 9.57 -10.35
N ILE A 122 5.26 9.10 -11.37
CA ILE A 122 5.56 9.91 -12.55
C ILE A 122 4.29 10.15 -13.36
N VAL A 123 3.96 11.41 -13.58
CA VAL A 123 2.98 11.87 -14.58
C VAL A 123 3.69 12.00 -15.92
N ASP A 124 4.82 12.71 -15.96
CA ASP A 124 5.70 12.83 -17.12
C ASP A 124 7.18 12.86 -16.72
N GLY A 125 8.04 12.35 -17.60
CA GLY A 125 9.49 12.40 -17.44
C GLY A 125 10.21 11.09 -17.16
N HIS A 126 9.63 9.92 -17.49
CA HIS A 126 10.29 8.60 -17.28
C HIS A 126 11.70 8.52 -17.85
N HIS A 127 11.93 9.10 -19.04
CA HIS A 127 13.25 9.13 -19.65
C HIS A 127 14.26 9.92 -18.81
N ARG A 128 13.84 11.04 -18.19
CA ARG A 128 14.68 11.88 -17.33
C ARG A 128 15.06 11.15 -16.05
N VAL A 129 14.10 10.47 -15.41
CA VAL A 129 14.36 9.62 -14.24
C VAL A 129 15.32 8.47 -14.60
N SER A 130 15.09 7.82 -15.74
CA SER A 130 15.96 6.75 -16.24
C SER A 130 17.41 7.21 -16.48
N VAL A 131 17.59 8.39 -17.09
CA VAL A 131 18.91 9.01 -17.31
C VAL A 131 19.57 9.38 -15.98
N ALA A 132 18.84 10.01 -15.06
CA ALA A 132 19.34 10.38 -13.73
C ALA A 132 19.86 9.14 -12.96
N LEU A 133 19.11 8.04 -12.98
CA LEU A 133 19.53 6.76 -12.39
C LEU A 133 20.76 6.16 -13.07
N ALA A 134 20.85 6.23 -14.40
CA ALA A 134 22.00 5.72 -15.14
C ALA A 134 23.28 6.53 -14.83
N GLN A 135 23.13 7.82 -14.54
CA GLN A 135 24.21 8.73 -14.13
C GLN A 135 24.54 8.64 -12.63
N GLY A 136 23.72 7.94 -11.84
CA GLY A 136 23.93 7.77 -10.40
C GLY A 136 23.53 9.01 -9.58
N LEU A 137 22.63 9.85 -10.10
CA LEU A 137 22.06 10.96 -9.34
C LEU A 137 21.08 10.42 -8.29
N SER A 138 21.15 10.95 -7.07
CA SER A 138 20.25 10.62 -5.96
C SER A 138 19.00 11.48 -5.91
N THR A 139 19.02 12.63 -6.60
CA THR A 139 17.95 13.64 -6.56
C THR A 139 17.59 14.15 -7.96
N ILE A 140 16.36 14.60 -8.13
CA ILE A 140 15.85 15.19 -9.37
C ILE A 140 14.83 16.30 -9.07
N GLU A 141 14.79 17.32 -9.94
CA GLU A 141 13.79 18.38 -9.86
C GLU A 141 12.44 17.92 -10.43
N ALA A 142 11.36 18.21 -9.70
CA ALA A 142 10.01 17.82 -10.05
C ALA A 142 8.99 18.91 -9.70
N TYR A 143 7.98 19.09 -10.55
CA TYR A 143 6.72 19.71 -10.17
C TYR A 143 5.88 18.68 -9.42
N VAL A 144 5.61 18.97 -8.15
CA VAL A 144 4.93 18.04 -7.24
C VAL A 144 3.50 18.48 -6.99
N THR A 145 2.56 17.57 -7.21
CA THR A 145 1.18 17.69 -6.73
C THR A 145 0.94 16.64 -5.65
N VAL A 146 0.60 17.07 -4.44
CA VAL A 146 0.34 16.18 -3.31
C VAL A 146 -1.09 15.72 -3.37
N VAL A 147 -1.29 14.41 -3.26
CA VAL A 147 -2.58 13.73 -3.23
C VAL A 147 -2.78 13.23 -1.80
N ARG A 148 -3.84 13.72 -1.16
CA ARG A 148 -4.23 13.35 0.20
C ARG A 148 -5.17 12.15 0.14
N THR A 149 -4.94 11.20 1.04
CA THR A 149 -5.73 9.97 1.13
C THR A 149 -6.36 9.77 2.50
N THR A 150 -7.43 8.99 2.56
CA THR A 150 -8.18 8.70 3.79
C THR A 150 -7.46 7.72 4.70
N LEU A 151 -6.73 6.78 4.11
CA LEU A 151 -5.83 5.87 4.80
C LEU A 151 -4.39 6.36 4.73
N ASP A 152 -3.60 5.96 5.74
CA ASP A 152 -2.17 6.19 5.78
C ASP A 152 -1.47 5.40 4.64
N PRO A 153 -0.72 6.09 3.76
CA PRO A 153 -0.02 5.46 2.64
C PRO A 153 1.26 4.70 3.03
N SER A 154 1.69 4.75 4.30
CA SER A 154 2.89 4.04 4.73
C SER A 154 2.77 2.52 4.57
N GLY A 155 3.91 1.86 4.34
CA GLY A 155 4.01 0.40 4.22
C GLY A 155 3.73 -0.18 2.83
N ILE A 156 3.29 0.63 1.85
CA ILE A 156 3.06 0.16 0.48
C ILE A 156 4.41 -0.04 -0.24
N ARG A 157 4.73 -1.30 -0.56
CA ARG A 157 5.93 -1.69 -1.29
C ARG A 157 5.60 -2.38 -2.61
N TYR A 158 4.56 -3.19 -2.66
CA TYR A 158 4.11 -3.92 -3.86
C TYR A 158 2.58 -3.95 -3.93
N ARG A 159 2.03 -4.48 -5.03
CA ARG A 159 0.57 -4.45 -5.28
C ARG A 159 -0.21 -5.23 -4.22
N GLY A 160 0.33 -6.34 -3.73
CA GLY A 160 -0.26 -7.10 -2.63
C GLY A 160 -0.59 -6.27 -1.37
N ASP A 161 0.22 -5.26 -1.05
CA ASP A 161 -0.03 -4.37 0.11
C ASP A 161 -1.30 -3.51 -0.09
N LEU A 162 -1.69 -3.26 -1.34
CA LEU A 162 -2.89 -2.50 -1.67
C LEU A 162 -4.17 -3.26 -1.32
N ILE A 163 -4.13 -4.60 -1.38
CA ILE A 163 -5.28 -5.44 -1.05
C ILE A 163 -5.65 -5.23 0.42
N VAL A 164 -4.66 -5.32 1.34
CA VAL A 164 -4.88 -5.08 2.78
C VAL A 164 -5.46 -3.68 3.02
N LYS A 165 -4.91 -2.65 2.36
CA LYS A 165 -5.38 -1.26 2.49
C LYS A 165 -6.81 -1.09 1.97
N ASP A 166 -7.14 -1.70 0.84
CA ASP A 166 -8.47 -1.63 0.24
C ASP A 166 -9.54 -2.27 1.13
N TYR A 167 -9.28 -3.49 1.62
CA TYR A 167 -10.18 -4.15 2.58
C TYR A 167 -10.34 -3.35 3.88
N ARG A 168 -9.26 -2.77 4.40
CA ARG A 168 -9.33 -1.88 5.57
C ARG A 168 -10.17 -0.62 5.29
N ARG A 169 -10.05 -0.04 4.11
CA ARG A 169 -10.83 1.14 3.69
C ARG A 169 -12.32 0.80 3.62
N LEU A 170 -12.66 -0.34 2.99
CA LEU A 170 -14.02 -0.83 2.90
C LEU A 170 -14.61 -1.10 4.29
N PHE A 171 -13.84 -1.73 5.18
CA PHE A 171 -14.23 -1.91 6.57
C PHE A 171 -14.52 -0.58 7.27
N LEU A 172 -13.63 0.40 7.20
CA LEU A 172 -13.83 1.71 7.85
C LEU A 172 -14.97 2.54 7.24
N ALA A 173 -15.35 2.27 5.98
CA ALA A 173 -16.54 2.88 5.37
C ALA A 173 -17.85 2.27 5.91
N ARG A 174 -17.82 0.99 6.31
CA ARG A 174 -18.95 0.27 6.91
C ARG A 174 -19.04 0.51 8.42
N VAL A 175 -17.89 0.48 9.09
CA VAL A 175 -17.71 0.60 10.54
C VAL A 175 -16.77 1.79 10.81
N PRO A 176 -17.30 3.03 10.90
CA PRO A 176 -16.49 4.25 10.93
C PRO A 176 -15.85 4.51 12.30
N LEU A 177 -14.90 3.65 12.68
CA LEU A 177 -14.09 3.80 13.89
C LEU A 177 -13.16 5.00 13.77
N THR A 178 -12.91 5.65 14.90
CA THR A 178 -11.98 6.79 15.02
C THR A 178 -11.01 6.60 16.19
N GLY A 179 -9.98 7.44 16.26
CA GLY A 179 -9.04 7.48 17.38
C GLY A 179 -8.45 6.11 17.77
N HIS A 180 -8.49 5.80 19.07
CA HIS A 180 -7.98 4.56 19.63
C HIS A 180 -8.69 3.31 19.09
N ALA A 181 -10.00 3.38 18.86
CA ALA A 181 -10.76 2.24 18.34
C ALA A 181 -10.29 1.83 16.94
N ARG A 182 -10.07 2.81 16.05
CA ARG A 182 -9.51 2.57 14.71
C ARG A 182 -8.08 2.02 14.74
N ALA A 183 -7.29 2.42 15.74
CA ALA A 183 -5.91 1.97 15.89
C ALA A 183 -5.81 0.54 16.45
N SER A 184 -6.78 0.12 17.26
CA SER A 184 -6.79 -1.20 17.91
C SER A 184 -7.31 -2.31 16.99
N VAL A 185 -8.16 -1.97 16.02
CA VAL A 185 -8.73 -2.93 15.08
C VAL A 185 -7.82 -3.09 13.84
N ILE A 186 -6.83 -3.96 13.98
CA ILE A 186 -5.86 -4.32 12.93
C ILE A 186 -5.89 -5.83 12.74
N VAL A 187 -6.00 -6.29 11.49
CA VAL A 187 -5.90 -7.70 11.10
C VAL A 187 -4.85 -7.86 10.01
N SER A 188 -4.22 -9.03 9.94
CA SER A 188 -3.17 -9.34 8.99
C SER A 188 -3.73 -9.88 7.68
N ASP A 189 -4.76 -10.74 7.74
CA ASP A 189 -5.48 -11.23 6.57
C ASP A 189 -6.47 -10.15 6.08
N PRO A 190 -6.37 -9.68 4.81
CA PRO A 190 -7.32 -8.72 4.26
C PRO A 190 -8.79 -9.17 4.37
N TRP A 191 -9.08 -10.46 4.22
CA TRP A 191 -10.44 -10.97 4.22
C TRP A 191 -11.12 -10.82 5.59
N ASP A 192 -10.35 -10.84 6.68
CA ASP A 192 -10.88 -10.69 8.03
C ASP A 192 -11.52 -9.32 8.27
N TYR A 193 -11.10 -8.27 7.54
CA TYR A 193 -11.79 -6.97 7.57
C TYR A 193 -13.22 -7.05 7.01
N ALA A 194 -13.46 -7.89 5.99
CA ALA A 194 -14.79 -8.09 5.44
C ALA A 194 -15.68 -8.84 6.44
N LEU A 195 -15.15 -9.92 7.03
CA LEU A 195 -15.84 -10.71 8.06
C LEU A 195 -16.16 -9.87 9.30
N LEU A 196 -15.21 -9.06 9.75
CA LEU A 196 -15.42 -8.18 10.89
C LEU A 196 -16.51 -7.14 10.60
N GLY A 197 -16.52 -6.54 9.40
CA GLY A 197 -17.57 -5.60 9.00
C GLY A 197 -18.97 -6.22 9.04
N GLU A 198 -19.13 -7.44 8.53
CA GLU A 198 -20.40 -8.18 8.61
C GLU A 198 -20.78 -8.50 10.06
N HIS A 199 -19.79 -8.86 10.89
CA HIS A 199 -20.03 -9.14 12.30
C HIS A 199 -20.56 -7.91 13.06
N VAL A 200 -19.93 -6.75 12.87
CA VAL A 200 -20.36 -5.50 13.53
C VAL A 200 -21.74 -5.07 13.05
N GLU A 201 -22.04 -5.18 11.76
CA GLU A 201 -23.37 -4.87 11.22
C GLU A 201 -24.45 -5.79 11.80
N ALA A 202 -24.17 -7.09 11.91
CA ALA A 202 -25.08 -8.05 12.55
C ALA A 202 -25.26 -7.77 14.05
N TRP A 203 -24.18 -7.38 14.75
CA TRP A 203 -24.26 -6.95 16.14
C TRP A 203 -25.11 -5.70 16.32
N GLY A 204 -24.88 -4.67 15.51
CA GLY A 204 -25.65 -3.43 15.53
C GLY A 204 -27.12 -3.65 15.19
N PHE A 205 -27.43 -4.55 14.27
CA PHE A 205 -28.81 -4.93 13.98
C PHE A 205 -29.52 -5.50 15.21
N ARG A 206 -28.89 -6.45 15.92
CA ARG A 206 -29.47 -7.02 17.16
C ARG A 206 -29.68 -5.96 18.23
N LEU A 207 -28.68 -5.11 18.43
CA LEU A 207 -28.77 -4.00 19.38
C LEU A 207 -29.97 -3.09 19.08
N MET A 208 -30.18 -2.73 17.81
CA MET A 208 -31.33 -1.90 17.40
C MET A 208 -32.68 -2.59 17.66
N GLN A 209 -32.76 -3.92 17.53
CA GLN A 209 -33.97 -4.68 17.86
C GLN A 209 -34.22 -4.65 19.37
N ASP A 210 -33.19 -4.90 20.18
CA ASP A 210 -33.29 -4.96 21.64
C ASP A 210 -33.67 -3.59 22.23
N GLU A 211 -33.14 -2.50 21.69
CA GLU A 211 -33.46 -1.13 22.13
C GLU A 211 -34.71 -0.54 21.45
N ASN A 212 -35.25 -1.23 20.45
CA ASN A 212 -36.33 -0.75 19.59
C ASN A 212 -36.07 0.68 19.05
N ARG A 213 -34.82 0.94 18.63
CA ARG A 213 -34.36 2.26 18.19
C ARG A 213 -33.40 2.14 17.02
N PHE A 214 -33.65 2.93 15.98
CA PHE A 214 -32.71 3.06 14.87
C PHE A 214 -31.44 3.78 15.31
N THR A 215 -30.29 3.19 14.99
CA THR A 215 -28.98 3.68 15.41
C THR A 215 -28.06 3.81 14.19
N GLY A 216 -27.35 4.94 14.07
CA GLY A 216 -26.46 5.20 12.95
C GLY A 216 -25.16 4.39 13.02
N ARG A 217 -24.47 4.24 11.88
CA ARG A 217 -23.22 3.46 11.78
C ARG A 217 -22.12 3.93 12.73
N THR A 218 -21.98 5.24 12.94
CA THR A 218 -20.99 5.81 13.86
C THR A 218 -21.25 5.42 15.31
N GLU A 219 -22.51 5.47 15.73
CA GLU A 219 -22.90 5.07 17.08
C GLU A 219 -22.76 3.54 17.25
N ILE A 220 -23.21 2.75 16.27
CA ILE A 220 -23.02 1.28 16.27
C ILE A 220 -21.54 0.92 16.38
N ALA A 221 -20.67 1.55 15.58
CA ALA A 221 -19.24 1.26 15.56
C ALA A 221 -18.59 1.55 16.92
N GLN A 222 -18.92 2.69 17.52
CA GLN A 222 -18.38 3.07 18.82
C GLN A 222 -18.88 2.15 19.93
N ARG A 223 -20.19 1.90 19.97
CA ARG A 223 -20.78 1.01 20.97
C ARG A 223 -20.31 -0.42 20.84
N TRP A 224 -20.17 -0.95 19.62
CA TRP A 224 -19.58 -2.27 19.41
C TRP A 224 -18.16 -2.34 19.99
N PHE A 225 -17.35 -1.31 19.75
CA PHE A 225 -15.99 -1.26 20.25
C PHE A 225 -15.94 -1.24 21.79
N ASP A 226 -16.80 -0.43 22.41
CA ASP A 226 -16.82 -0.22 23.87
C ASP A 226 -17.53 -1.35 24.64
N GLU A 227 -18.65 -1.86 24.12
CA GLU A 227 -19.55 -2.79 24.81
C GLU A 227 -19.27 -4.26 24.48
N GLU A 228 -18.66 -4.56 23.33
CA GLU A 228 -18.36 -5.96 22.94
C GLU A 228 -16.86 -6.20 22.71
N PHE A 229 -16.23 -5.46 21.80
CA PHE A 229 -14.85 -5.72 21.42
C PHE A 229 -13.89 -5.60 22.62
N THR A 230 -13.92 -4.47 23.33
CA THR A 230 -13.01 -4.19 24.44
C THR A 230 -13.19 -5.19 25.60
N PRO A 231 -14.42 -5.49 26.08
CA PRO A 231 -14.62 -6.51 27.11
C PRO A 231 -14.18 -7.90 26.68
N VAL A 232 -14.50 -8.32 25.45
CA VAL A 232 -14.11 -9.64 24.94
C VAL A 232 -12.60 -9.75 24.84
N VAL A 233 -11.91 -8.76 24.26
CA VAL A 233 -10.44 -8.75 24.18
C VAL A 233 -9.82 -8.77 25.58
N ALA A 234 -10.38 -8.06 26.56
CA ALA A 234 -9.91 -8.11 27.94
C ALA A 234 -10.02 -9.53 28.54
N MET A 235 -11.14 -10.22 28.32
CA MET A 235 -11.34 -11.61 28.75
C MET A 235 -10.36 -12.56 28.05
N LEU A 236 -10.14 -12.40 26.74
CA LEU A 236 -9.18 -13.22 25.99
C LEU A 236 -7.74 -13.00 26.47
N ARG A 237 -7.38 -11.76 26.83
CA ARG A 237 -6.07 -11.45 27.40
C ARG A 237 -5.89 -12.10 28.76
N GLN A 238 -6.88 -12.02 29.64
CA GLN A 238 -6.86 -12.71 30.95
C GLN A 238 -6.82 -14.23 30.78
N ALA A 239 -7.42 -14.73 29.71
CA ALA A 239 -7.47 -16.15 29.44
C ALA A 239 -6.22 -16.73 28.76
N ASP A 240 -5.26 -15.88 28.36
CA ASP A 240 -4.10 -16.18 27.50
C ASP A 240 -4.49 -16.81 26.15
N LEU A 241 -5.58 -16.32 25.55
CA LEU A 241 -6.15 -16.83 24.30
C LEU A 241 -5.87 -15.96 23.07
N ILE A 242 -5.12 -14.86 23.24
CA ILE A 242 -4.70 -14.02 22.11
C ILE A 242 -3.58 -14.72 21.31
N GLY A 243 -2.59 -15.26 22.01
CA GLY A 243 -1.42 -15.91 21.40
C GLY A 243 -0.63 -14.95 20.51
N GLU A 244 -0.22 -15.42 19.32
CA GLU A 244 0.54 -14.64 18.33
C GLU A 244 -0.34 -13.75 17.45
N ARG A 245 -1.66 -13.76 17.65
CA ARG A 245 -2.63 -13.00 16.84
C ARG A 245 -2.73 -11.55 17.32
N THR A 246 -3.22 -10.69 16.45
CA THR A 246 -3.74 -9.39 16.86
C THR A 246 -5.00 -9.56 17.72
N GLU A 247 -5.33 -8.53 18.50
CA GLU A 247 -6.55 -8.51 19.31
C GLU A 247 -7.82 -8.66 18.45
N ALA A 248 -7.81 -8.08 17.25
CA ALA A 248 -8.95 -8.17 16.34
C ALA A 248 -9.11 -9.56 15.72
N GLU A 249 -8.01 -10.24 15.37
CA GLU A 249 -8.04 -11.63 14.92
C GLU A 249 -8.49 -12.58 16.04
N ALA A 250 -8.01 -12.38 17.27
CA ALA A 250 -8.43 -13.16 18.43
C ALA A 250 -9.93 -12.96 18.73
N TYR A 251 -10.40 -11.71 18.71
CA TYR A 251 -11.82 -11.40 18.81
C TYR A 251 -12.63 -12.08 17.70
N LEU A 252 -12.22 -11.95 16.44
CA LEU A 252 -12.95 -12.51 15.30
C LEU A 252 -13.04 -14.04 15.37
N TRP A 253 -11.96 -14.71 15.78
CA TRP A 253 -11.95 -16.17 16.00
C TRP A 253 -13.04 -16.58 17.01
N VAL A 254 -13.10 -15.91 18.15
CA VAL A 254 -14.02 -16.23 19.25
C VAL A 254 -15.46 -15.84 18.88
N ALA A 255 -15.63 -14.70 18.21
CA ALA A 255 -16.90 -14.25 17.66
C ALA A 255 -17.49 -15.25 16.64
N GLY A 256 -16.63 -15.88 15.81
CA GLY A 256 -17.02 -16.95 14.89
C GLY A 256 -17.36 -18.25 15.61
N GLU A 257 -16.55 -18.66 16.59
CA GLU A 257 -16.78 -19.89 17.35
C GLU A 257 -18.03 -19.78 18.25
N ARG A 258 -18.44 -18.56 18.66
CA ARG A 258 -19.72 -18.29 19.36
C ARG A 258 -20.92 -18.86 18.60
N TYR A 259 -20.97 -18.67 17.28
CA TYR A 259 -22.04 -19.22 16.44
C TYR A 259 -21.98 -20.74 16.34
N ARG A 260 -20.77 -21.30 16.30
CA ARG A 260 -20.56 -22.75 16.17
C ARG A 260 -20.86 -23.50 17.46
N LEU A 261 -20.52 -22.94 18.62
CA LEU A 261 -20.60 -23.59 19.92
C LEU A 261 -21.94 -23.39 20.61
N ILE A 262 -22.41 -22.14 20.69
CA ILE A 262 -23.39 -21.79 21.71
C ILE A 262 -24.76 -21.51 21.10
N ARG A 263 -24.83 -21.12 19.81
CA ARG A 263 -26.06 -20.64 19.15
C ARG A 263 -26.78 -19.52 19.95
N THR A 264 -26.09 -18.88 20.89
CA THR A 264 -26.57 -17.73 21.66
C THR A 264 -25.57 -16.58 21.58
N HIS A 265 -26.01 -15.37 21.95
CA HIS A 265 -25.24 -14.14 21.81
C HIS A 265 -24.60 -13.65 23.12
N ARG A 266 -24.65 -14.45 24.20
CA ARG A 266 -24.14 -14.05 25.52
C ARG A 266 -22.66 -14.44 25.69
N TRP A 267 -21.91 -13.59 26.40
CA TRP A 267 -20.54 -13.85 26.83
C TRP A 267 -20.54 -14.11 28.35
N ASP A 268 -20.18 -15.32 28.77
CA ASP A 268 -20.07 -15.71 30.18
C ASP A 268 -18.88 -16.67 30.40
N ASP A 269 -18.58 -16.98 31.66
CA ASP A 269 -17.44 -17.83 32.05
C ASP A 269 -17.52 -19.26 31.49
N GLU A 270 -18.74 -19.75 31.25
CA GLU A 270 -18.99 -21.09 30.69
C GLU A 270 -18.55 -21.17 29.22
N VAL A 271 -18.82 -20.10 28.45
CA VAL A 271 -18.35 -19.94 27.08
C VAL A 271 -16.82 -19.96 27.00
N LEU A 272 -16.14 -19.20 27.85
CA LEU A 272 -14.67 -19.11 27.84
C LEU A 272 -14.01 -20.44 28.23
N THR A 273 -14.60 -21.15 29.17
CA THR A 273 -14.11 -22.48 29.61
C THR A 273 -14.20 -23.50 28.47
N THR A 274 -15.30 -23.47 27.70
CA THR A 274 -15.49 -24.36 26.54
C THR A 274 -14.48 -24.10 25.43
N LEU A 275 -14.12 -22.83 25.19
CA LEU A 275 -13.11 -22.45 24.19
C LEU A 275 -11.70 -22.93 24.57
N ARG A 276 -11.33 -22.84 25.85
CA ARG A 276 -10.03 -23.33 26.36
C ARG A 276 -9.82 -24.82 26.13
N GLY A 277 -10.86 -25.64 26.34
CA GLY A 277 -10.78 -27.09 26.15
C GLY A 277 -10.51 -27.56 24.72
N ARG A 278 -10.64 -26.67 23.72
CA ARG A 278 -10.37 -26.95 22.30
C ARG A 278 -9.07 -26.34 21.76
N HIS A 279 -8.39 -25.52 22.57
CA HIS A 279 -7.11 -24.89 22.21
C HIS A 279 -5.90 -25.74 22.63
N GLN A 280 -6.12 -26.87 23.32
CA GLN A 280 -5.13 -27.94 23.49
C GLN A 280 -5.22 -28.94 22.33
#